data_AF-A0A934ME25-F1
#
_entry.id   AF-A0A934ME25-F1
#
_cell.length_a   1.000
_cell.length_b   1.000
_cell.length_c   1.000
_cell.angle_alpha   90.00
_cell.angle_beta   90.00
_cell.angle_gamma   90.00
#
_symmetry.space_group_name_H-M   'P 1'
#
loop_
_entity.id
_entity.type
_entity.pdbx_description
1 polymer ?
#
loop_
_entity_poly.entity_id
_entity_poly.type
_entity_poly.pdbx_seq_one_letter_code
_entity_poly.pdbx_strand_id
1 'polypeptide(L)'
;MTQILQIAAIALTTLGAGAATMKVMNDDIPDLQVPDGAWKDDGALDGRSFDILGTDEGSGAVLEDLLIFKDGTFQSVDCQNYCDFGWSDYRTKEIDGVIHFAVTTICPDAPHTVVFYGQVDGDDITLDSTWTTRRWYWTNQIVLTATGQDVTDAISGVPG
;
A
#
# COMPACT_ATOMS: atom_id res chain seq x y z
N MET A 1 68.49 -34.17 20.54
CA MET A 1 67.97 -32.79 20.48
C MET A 1 68.09 -32.27 19.06
N THR A 2 67.00 -32.21 18.29
CA THR A 2 66.62 -31.07 17.43
C THR A 2 65.25 -31.38 16.80
N GLN A 3 64.24 -30.58 17.15
CA GLN A 3 62.89 -30.65 16.57
C GLN A 3 62.89 -30.03 15.18
N ILE A 4 62.27 -30.72 14.21
CA ILE A 4 62.10 -30.27 12.84
C ILE A 4 60.89 -29.33 12.75
N LEU A 5 61.07 -28.30 11.93
CA LEU A 5 60.26 -27.12 11.70
C LEU A 5 58.75 -27.35 11.52
N GLN A 6 57.97 -26.47 12.16
CA GLN A 6 56.58 -26.16 11.80
C GLN A 6 56.55 -25.24 10.58
N ILE A 7 55.90 -25.65 9.49
CA ILE A 7 55.27 -24.73 8.52
C ILE A 7 53.96 -25.40 8.06
N ALA A 8 52.85 -25.05 8.70
CA ALA A 8 51.52 -25.35 8.19
C ALA A 8 51.09 -24.21 7.26
N ALA A 9 50.93 -24.52 5.98
CA ALA A 9 50.37 -23.61 4.99
C ALA A 9 48.87 -23.44 5.24
N ILE A 10 48.45 -22.22 5.58
CA ILE A 10 47.02 -21.85 5.59
C ILE A 10 46.66 -21.51 4.14
N ALA A 11 45.99 -22.45 3.47
CA ALA A 11 45.33 -22.18 2.20
C ALA A 11 44.08 -21.31 2.48
N LEU A 12 44.14 -20.03 2.12
CA LEU A 12 42.95 -19.17 2.06
C LEU A 12 42.03 -19.68 0.94
N THR A 13 40.98 -20.42 1.29
CA THR A 13 39.82 -20.62 0.43
C THR A 13 38.80 -19.51 0.68
N THR A 14 39.06 -18.32 0.16
CA THR A 14 38.00 -17.32 -0.05
C THR A 14 37.47 -17.54 -1.44
N LEU A 15 36.27 -18.11 -1.57
CA LEU A 15 35.32 -17.98 -2.70
C LEU A 15 34.20 -19.01 -2.45
N GLY A 16 33.16 -18.62 -1.70
CA GLY A 16 32.04 -19.54 -1.44
C GLY A 16 30.87 -19.03 -0.61
N ALA A 17 30.95 -17.85 0.01
CA ALA A 17 29.90 -17.36 0.92
C ALA A 17 29.06 -16.18 0.38
N GLY A 18 29.13 -15.89 -0.93
CA GLY A 18 28.40 -14.74 -1.51
C GLY A 18 26.93 -15.04 -1.85
N ALA A 19 26.59 -16.28 -2.19
CA ALA A 19 25.25 -16.61 -2.69
C ALA A 19 24.23 -16.94 -1.58
N ALA A 20 24.70 -17.44 -0.42
CA ALA A 20 23.82 -17.86 0.66
C ALA A 20 23.38 -16.70 1.57
N THR A 21 24.13 -15.60 1.63
CA THR A 21 23.76 -14.42 2.43
C THR A 21 22.66 -13.57 1.78
N MET A 22 22.48 -13.64 0.46
CA MET A 22 21.42 -12.87 -0.22
C MET A 22 20.03 -13.53 -0.13
N LYS A 23 19.93 -14.82 0.19
CA LYS A 23 18.65 -15.53 0.24
C LYS A 23 17.83 -15.23 1.50
N VAL A 24 18.42 -14.61 2.51
CA VAL A 24 17.79 -14.37 3.84
C VAL A 24 17.20 -12.96 3.97
N MET A 25 17.38 -12.07 2.98
CA MET A 25 17.00 -10.65 3.10
C MET A 25 15.78 -10.22 2.28
N ASN A 26 15.11 -11.12 1.56
CA ASN A 26 14.04 -10.72 0.63
C ASN A 26 12.89 -11.74 0.60
N ASP A 27 12.23 -11.93 1.73
CA ASP A 27 10.85 -12.42 1.67
C ASP A 27 10.01 -11.26 1.15
N ASP A 28 9.48 -11.40 -0.07
CA ASP A 28 8.60 -10.41 -0.68
C ASP A 28 7.35 -10.26 0.20
N ILE A 29 7.17 -9.09 0.80
CA ILE A 29 6.02 -8.79 1.64
C ILE A 29 4.82 -8.65 0.70
N PRO A 30 3.77 -9.49 0.82
CA PRO A 30 2.59 -9.34 -0.01
C PRO A 30 1.90 -8.00 0.28
N ASP A 31 1.27 -7.41 -0.75
CA ASP A 31 0.38 -6.26 -0.51
C ASP A 31 -0.80 -6.63 0.38
N LEU A 32 -1.52 -5.63 0.87
CA LEU A 32 -2.77 -5.83 1.60
C LEU A 32 -3.67 -6.86 0.90
N GLN A 33 -4.01 -7.92 1.62
CA GLN A 33 -4.91 -8.95 1.11
C GLN A 33 -6.35 -8.49 1.30
N VAL A 34 -7.02 -8.19 0.19
CA VAL A 34 -8.43 -7.81 0.18
C VAL A 34 -9.29 -9.06 0.38
N PRO A 35 -10.31 -9.04 1.26
CA PRO A 35 -11.17 -10.20 1.47
C PRO A 35 -11.89 -10.67 0.20
N ASP A 36 -11.90 -11.98 -0.04
CA ASP A 36 -12.61 -12.60 -1.14
C ASP A 36 -14.11 -12.24 -1.16
N GLY A 37 -14.72 -12.32 -2.35
CA GLY A 37 -16.15 -12.04 -2.51
C GLY A 37 -16.56 -11.77 -3.95
N ALA A 38 -17.86 -11.57 -4.15
CA ALA A 38 -18.46 -11.23 -5.43
C ALA A 38 -18.29 -9.73 -5.74
N TRP A 39 -17.04 -9.32 -5.98
CA TRP A 39 -16.69 -7.95 -6.36
C TRP A 39 -17.30 -7.56 -7.71
N LYS A 40 -17.67 -6.28 -7.85
CA LYS A 40 -18.28 -5.71 -9.06
C LYS A 40 -17.66 -4.36 -9.39
N ASP A 41 -17.61 -4.06 -10.68
CA ASP A 41 -17.20 -2.75 -11.21
C ASP A 41 -18.47 -1.95 -11.56
N ASP A 42 -19.27 -1.61 -10.54
CA ASP A 42 -20.62 -1.06 -10.71
C ASP A 42 -20.75 0.44 -10.42
N GLY A 43 -19.65 1.09 -10.01
CA GLY A 43 -19.65 2.53 -9.73
C GLY A 43 -20.42 2.93 -8.47
N ALA A 44 -20.67 2.01 -7.52
CA ALA A 44 -21.55 2.28 -6.37
C ALA A 44 -21.14 3.45 -5.47
N LEU A 45 -19.89 3.93 -5.55
CA LEU A 45 -19.40 5.10 -4.82
C LEU A 45 -19.21 6.34 -5.70
N ASP A 46 -19.57 6.29 -6.98
CA ASP A 46 -19.32 7.39 -7.91
C ASP A 46 -20.00 8.69 -7.47
N GLY A 47 -19.23 9.78 -7.56
CA GLY A 47 -19.66 11.10 -7.11
C GLY A 47 -19.44 11.34 -5.63
N ARG A 48 -19.03 10.32 -4.85
CA ARG A 48 -18.72 10.48 -3.43
C ARG A 48 -17.26 10.87 -3.21
N SER A 49 -17.02 11.53 -2.09
CA SER A 49 -15.69 11.93 -1.67
C SER A 49 -15.60 11.97 -0.16
N PHE A 50 -14.46 11.56 0.38
CA PHE A 50 -14.27 11.38 1.81
C PHE A 50 -12.96 11.99 2.29
N ASP A 51 -13.04 12.84 3.31
CA ASP A 51 -11.86 13.27 4.07
C ASP A 51 -11.56 12.20 5.11
N ILE A 52 -10.33 11.69 5.10
CA ILE A 52 -9.86 10.65 6.02
C ILE A 52 -8.71 11.15 6.88
N LEU A 53 -8.68 10.69 8.13
CA LEU A 53 -7.55 10.83 9.05
C LEU A 53 -7.01 9.44 9.35
N GLY A 54 -5.79 9.19 8.90
CA GLY A 54 -5.09 7.92 9.02
C GLY A 54 -3.91 7.95 9.99
N THR A 55 -3.43 6.75 10.32
CA THR A 55 -2.22 6.53 11.13
C THR A 55 -1.38 5.43 10.51
N ASP A 56 -0.07 5.66 10.38
CA ASP A 56 0.92 4.61 10.14
C ASP A 56 1.09 3.76 11.40
N GLU A 57 0.72 2.49 11.33
CA GLU A 57 0.77 1.57 12.48
C GLU A 57 2.20 1.34 13.00
N GLY A 58 3.20 1.46 12.13
CA GLY A 58 4.61 1.23 12.47
C GLY A 58 5.25 2.43 13.19
N SER A 59 4.94 3.65 12.76
CA SER A 59 5.56 4.87 13.28
C SER A 59 4.66 5.73 14.18
N GLY A 60 3.35 5.54 14.10
CA GLY A 60 2.34 6.40 14.73
C GLY A 60 2.16 7.76 14.05
N ALA A 61 2.76 7.97 12.86
CA ALA A 61 2.58 9.20 12.10
C ALA A 61 1.13 9.34 11.66
N VAL A 62 0.58 10.55 11.80
CA VAL A 62 -0.78 10.90 11.36
C VAL A 62 -0.72 11.40 9.92
N LEU A 63 -1.71 11.00 9.12
CA LEU A 63 -1.82 11.32 7.70
C LEU A 63 -3.26 11.78 7.41
N GLU A 64 -3.44 12.77 6.55
CA GLU A 64 -4.74 13.25 6.08
C GLU A 64 -4.80 13.00 4.57
N ASP A 65 -5.95 12.58 4.04
CA ASP A 65 -6.12 12.41 2.60
C ASP A 65 -7.58 12.66 2.21
N LEU A 66 -7.79 13.02 0.95
CA LEU A 66 -9.11 13.13 0.33
C LEU A 66 -9.23 12.02 -0.71
N LEU A 67 -10.20 11.14 -0.49
CA LEU A 67 -10.54 10.05 -1.39
C LEU A 67 -11.68 10.46 -2.31
N ILE A 68 -11.52 10.30 -3.61
CA ILE A 68 -12.50 10.72 -4.62
C ILE A 68 -12.89 9.53 -5.48
N PHE A 69 -14.20 9.30 -5.64
CA PHE A 69 -14.76 8.27 -6.49
C PHE A 69 -15.53 8.91 -7.65
N LYS A 70 -15.24 8.47 -8.87
CA LYS A 70 -15.83 9.05 -10.08
C LYS A 70 -15.77 8.08 -11.25
N ASP A 71 -16.90 7.89 -11.94
CA ASP A 71 -17.01 7.15 -13.20
C ASP A 71 -16.34 5.75 -13.16
N GLY A 72 -16.52 5.00 -12.06
CA GLY A 72 -15.91 3.69 -11.82
C GLY A 72 -14.44 3.74 -11.41
N THR A 73 -13.90 4.94 -11.19
CA THR A 73 -12.49 5.16 -10.82
C THR A 73 -12.34 5.84 -9.46
N PHE A 74 -11.16 5.69 -8.89
CA PHE A 74 -10.76 6.18 -7.58
C PHE A 74 -9.48 6.98 -7.70
N GLN A 75 -9.37 8.04 -6.89
CA GLN A 75 -8.14 8.78 -6.67
C GLN A 75 -7.98 9.13 -5.19
N SER A 76 -6.76 8.94 -4.69
CA SER A 76 -6.26 9.54 -3.45
C SER A 76 -5.52 10.82 -3.83
N VAL A 77 -5.89 11.95 -3.21
CA VAL A 77 -5.24 13.25 -3.47
C VAL A 77 -3.78 13.22 -3.03
N ASP A 78 -3.45 12.54 -1.94
CA ASP A 78 -2.06 12.38 -1.49
C ASP A 78 -1.22 11.54 -2.46
N CYS A 79 -1.75 10.41 -2.95
CA CYS A 79 -1.07 9.61 -3.97
C CYS A 79 -0.84 10.44 -5.25
N GLN A 80 -1.87 11.17 -5.67
CA GLN A 80 -1.81 12.06 -6.83
C GLN A 80 -0.74 13.15 -6.66
N ASN A 81 -0.68 13.81 -5.50
CA ASN A 81 0.32 14.84 -5.22
C ASN A 81 1.74 14.26 -5.08
N TYR A 82 1.86 13.03 -4.58
CA TYR A 82 3.16 12.39 -4.34
C TYR A 82 3.83 11.90 -5.63
N CYS A 83 3.11 11.21 -6.51
CA CYS A 83 3.69 10.62 -7.72
C CYS A 83 2.73 10.60 -8.93
N ASP A 84 1.70 11.45 -9.00
CA ASP A 84 0.82 11.49 -10.17
C ASP A 84 0.22 10.11 -10.50
N PHE A 85 -0.26 9.40 -9.47
CA PHE A 85 -0.80 8.04 -9.60
C PHE A 85 -1.98 7.96 -10.57
N GLY A 86 -2.66 9.08 -10.83
CA GLY A 86 -3.81 9.15 -11.72
C GLY A 86 -5.06 8.56 -11.08
N TRP A 87 -5.93 8.03 -11.94
CA TRP A 87 -7.19 7.38 -11.57
C TRP A 87 -7.04 5.86 -11.73
N SER A 88 -7.48 5.11 -10.73
CA SER A 88 -7.49 3.64 -10.76
C SER A 88 -8.90 3.11 -10.75
N ASP A 89 -9.17 2.02 -11.46
CA ASP A 89 -10.43 1.30 -11.35
C ASP A 89 -10.64 0.82 -9.90
N TYR A 90 -11.85 0.98 -9.38
CA TYR A 90 -12.24 0.39 -8.11
C TYR A 90 -13.35 -0.62 -8.30
N ARG A 91 -13.39 -1.57 -7.37
CA ARG A 91 -14.43 -2.58 -7.29
C ARG A 91 -15.13 -2.51 -5.94
N THR A 92 -16.41 -2.83 -5.92
CA THR A 92 -17.24 -2.82 -4.72
C THR A 92 -17.86 -4.19 -4.46
N LYS A 93 -18.27 -4.40 -3.21
CA LYS A 93 -19.23 -5.43 -2.83
C LYS A 93 -20.06 -4.91 -1.66
N GLU A 94 -21.28 -5.36 -1.52
CA GLU A 94 -22.15 -5.01 -0.40
C GLU A 94 -22.29 -6.20 0.55
N ILE A 95 -22.12 -5.95 1.85
CA ILE A 95 -22.32 -6.94 2.91
C ILE A 95 -23.16 -6.27 3.99
N ASP A 96 -24.36 -6.80 4.24
CA ASP A 96 -25.27 -6.32 5.29
C ASP A 96 -25.53 -4.80 5.24
N GLY A 97 -25.58 -4.21 4.04
CA GLY A 97 -25.81 -2.79 3.80
C GLY A 97 -24.55 -1.91 3.84
N VAL A 98 -23.39 -2.48 4.16
CA VAL A 98 -22.09 -1.81 4.13
C VAL A 98 -21.44 -2.01 2.76
N ILE A 99 -21.03 -0.91 2.12
CA ILE A 99 -20.29 -0.97 0.86
C ILE A 99 -18.81 -1.15 1.19
N HIS A 100 -18.25 -2.28 0.78
CA HIS A 100 -16.82 -2.50 0.78
C HIS A 100 -16.27 -2.10 -0.59
N PHE A 101 -15.11 -1.44 -0.62
CA PHE A 101 -14.40 -1.16 -1.85
C PHE A 101 -12.95 -1.63 -1.78
N ALA A 102 -12.37 -1.90 -2.94
CA ALA A 102 -10.96 -2.23 -3.06
C ALA A 102 -10.35 -1.56 -4.28
N VAL A 103 -9.14 -1.01 -4.11
CA VAL A 103 -8.40 -0.33 -5.17
C VAL A 103 -6.93 -0.73 -5.09
N THR A 104 -6.28 -0.84 -6.24
CA THR A 104 -4.82 -0.85 -6.33
C THR A 104 -4.37 0.32 -7.19
N THR A 105 -3.53 1.17 -6.63
CA THR A 105 -2.96 2.34 -7.31
C THR A 105 -1.46 2.14 -7.46
N ILE A 106 -0.90 2.61 -8.58
CA ILE A 106 0.50 2.39 -8.94
C ILE A 106 1.12 3.73 -9.35
N CYS A 107 2.25 4.07 -8.75
CA CYS A 107 3.05 5.22 -9.12
C CYS A 107 3.71 4.97 -10.49
N PRO A 108 3.55 5.86 -11.48
CA PRO A 108 4.15 5.68 -12.81
C PRO A 108 5.68 5.72 -12.80
N ASP A 109 6.28 6.48 -11.87
CA ASP A 109 7.72 6.82 -11.92
C ASP A 109 8.58 6.09 -10.87
N ALA A 110 7.96 5.42 -9.90
CA ALA A 110 8.65 4.71 -8.84
C ALA A 110 7.86 3.45 -8.44
N PRO A 111 8.51 2.44 -7.82
CA PRO A 111 7.89 1.15 -7.59
C PRO A 111 7.05 1.16 -6.30
N HIS A 112 6.13 2.11 -6.24
CA HIS A 112 5.15 2.25 -5.18
C HIS A 112 3.82 1.67 -5.65
N THR A 113 3.29 0.78 -4.84
CA THR A 113 1.95 0.22 -5.00
C THR A 113 1.19 0.51 -3.73
N VAL A 114 0.01 1.10 -3.85
CA VAL A 114 -0.89 1.32 -2.71
C VAL A 114 -2.15 0.51 -2.92
N VAL A 115 -2.46 -0.36 -1.98
CA VAL A 115 -3.70 -1.14 -1.98
C VAL A 115 -4.59 -0.61 -0.87
N PHE A 116 -5.80 -0.24 -1.23
CA PHE A 116 -6.83 0.26 -0.34
C PHE A 116 -7.93 -0.79 -0.20
N TYR A 117 -8.38 -1.03 1.03
CA TYR A 117 -9.60 -1.74 1.35
C TYR A 117 -10.40 -0.89 2.32
N GLY A 118 -11.57 -0.41 1.89
CA GLY A 118 -12.41 0.43 2.73
C GLY A 118 -13.82 -0.11 2.89
N GLN A 119 -14.48 0.37 3.92
CA GLN A 119 -15.86 0.06 4.27
C GLN A 119 -16.60 1.38 4.47
N VAL A 120 -17.72 1.52 3.80
CA VAL A 120 -18.56 2.71 3.81
C VAL A 120 -19.92 2.31 4.37
N ASP A 121 -20.28 2.90 5.50
CA ASP A 121 -21.57 2.73 6.18
C ASP A 121 -22.24 4.09 6.27
N GLY A 122 -23.21 4.34 5.39
CA GLY A 122 -23.79 5.67 5.22
C GLY A 122 -22.72 6.69 4.82
N ASP A 123 -22.45 7.65 5.70
CA ASP A 123 -21.49 8.74 5.51
C ASP A 123 -20.12 8.46 6.17
N ASP A 124 -20.03 7.40 6.98
CA ASP A 124 -18.80 6.98 7.64
C ASP A 124 -17.95 6.11 6.70
N ILE A 125 -16.63 6.31 6.72
CA ILE A 125 -15.66 5.45 6.05
C ILE A 125 -14.61 4.94 7.04
N THR A 126 -14.26 3.67 6.91
CA THR A 126 -13.07 3.06 7.52
C THR A 126 -12.19 2.46 6.44
N LEU A 127 -10.88 2.45 6.66
CA LEU A 127 -9.90 2.11 5.64
C LEU A 127 -8.72 1.36 6.24
N ASP A 128 -8.36 0.25 5.61
CA ASP A 128 -7.06 -0.38 5.71
C ASP A 128 -6.30 -0.13 4.41
N SER A 129 -5.02 0.22 4.50
CA SER A 129 -4.20 0.43 3.32
C SER A 129 -2.76 -0.01 3.55
N THR A 130 -2.09 -0.44 2.47
CA THR A 130 -0.65 -0.66 2.48
C THR A 130 0.00 0.17 1.38
N TRP A 131 1.00 0.97 1.75
CA TRP A 131 1.94 1.55 0.80
C TRP A 131 3.17 0.66 0.71
N THR A 132 3.40 0.04 -0.44
CA THR A 132 4.52 -0.88 -0.64
C THR A 132 5.52 -0.33 -1.65
N THR A 133 6.78 -0.24 -1.24
CA THR A 133 7.92 0.08 -2.12
C THR A 133 8.72 -1.19 -2.40
N ARG A 134 8.76 -1.64 -3.66
CA ARG A 134 9.50 -2.86 -4.06
C ARG A 134 10.73 -2.54 -4.90
N ARG A 135 11.90 -2.96 -4.44
CA ARG A 135 13.18 -2.90 -5.19
C ARG A 135 13.80 -4.29 -5.24
N TRP A 136 14.79 -4.48 -6.12
CA TRP A 136 15.39 -5.80 -6.36
C TRP A 136 16.06 -6.45 -5.13
N TYR A 137 16.38 -5.68 -4.09
CA TYR A 137 17.08 -6.14 -2.88
C TYR A 137 16.36 -5.81 -1.58
N TRP A 138 15.18 -5.20 -1.64
CA TRP A 138 14.38 -4.88 -0.46
C TRP A 138 12.93 -4.55 -0.82
N THR A 139 12.04 -4.88 0.10
CA THR A 139 10.66 -4.40 0.12
C THR A 139 10.44 -3.67 1.44
N ASN A 140 9.83 -2.48 1.38
CA ASN A 140 9.30 -1.79 2.56
C ASN A 140 7.80 -1.63 2.37
N GLN A 141 7.04 -1.88 3.43
CA GLN A 141 5.61 -1.69 3.45
C GLN A 141 5.26 -0.86 4.68
N ILE A 142 4.42 0.15 4.46
CA ILE A 142 3.79 0.95 5.50
C ILE A 142 2.34 0.48 5.57
N VAL A 143 1.86 0.16 6.78
CA VAL A 143 0.48 -0.24 7.03
C VAL A 143 -0.24 0.95 7.62
N LEU A 144 -1.39 1.29 7.03
CA LEU A 144 -2.19 2.46 7.34
C LEU A 144 -3.59 2.01 7.73
N THR A 145 -4.10 2.57 8.83
CA THR A 145 -5.53 2.53 9.14
C THR A 145 -6.07 3.95 9.16
N ALA A 146 -7.29 4.16 8.67
CA ALA A 146 -7.92 5.48 8.67
C ALA A 146 -9.43 5.42 8.89
N THR A 147 -9.96 6.53 9.36
CA THR A 147 -11.40 6.78 9.47
C THR A 147 -11.72 8.15 8.88
N GLY A 148 -12.92 8.34 8.36
CA GLY A 148 -13.31 9.60 7.74
C GLY A 148 -14.80 9.79 7.63
N GLN A 149 -15.18 10.85 6.92
CA GLN A 149 -16.57 11.22 6.66
C GLN A 149 -16.76 11.63 5.21
N ASP A 150 -17.96 11.43 4.68
CA ASP A 150 -18.38 11.99 3.40
C ASP A 150 -18.37 13.52 3.45
N VAL A 151 -17.72 14.13 2.46
CA VAL A 151 -17.61 15.59 2.33
C VAL A 151 -18.11 16.09 0.97
N THR A 152 -18.80 15.25 0.20
CA THR A 152 -19.25 15.51 -1.20
C THR A 152 -19.95 16.86 -1.36
N ASP A 153 -20.86 17.21 -0.45
CA ASP A 153 -21.59 18.47 -0.50
C ASP A 153 -20.70 19.69 -0.21
N ALA A 154 -19.67 19.54 0.62
CA ALA A 154 -18.76 20.61 1.00
C ALA A 154 -17.84 21.00 -0.16
N ILE A 155 -17.37 20.03 -0.94
CA ILE A 155 -16.51 20.24 -2.12
C ILE A 155 -17.30 20.71 -3.34
N SER A 156 -18.58 20.36 -3.45
CA SER A 156 -19.48 20.84 -4.50
C SER A 156 -19.85 22.33 -4.36
N GLY A 157 -19.65 22.91 -3.17
CA GLY A 157 -20.04 24.28 -2.83
C GLY A 157 -19.01 25.37 -3.15
N VAL A 158 -17.84 25.04 -3.69
CA VAL A 158 -16.82 26.03 -4.10
C VAL A 158 -17.11 26.45 -5.56
N PRO A 159 -17.54 27.69 -5.83
CA PRO A 159 -17.65 28.17 -7.21
C PRO A 159 -16.24 28.21 -7.81
N GLY A 160 -16.06 27.51 -8.94
CA GLY A 160 -14.85 27.62 -9.77
C GLY A 160 -14.67 28.98 -10.42
#